data_AF-A0A1Y1Q7C1-F1
#
_entry.id   AF-A0A1Y1Q7C1-F1
#
_cell.length_a   1.000
_cell.length_b   1.000
_cell.length_c   1.000
_cell.angle_alpha   90.00
_cell.angle_beta   90.00
_cell.angle_gamma   90.00
#
_symmetry.space_group_name_H-M   'P 1'
#
loop_
_entity.id
_entity.type
_entity.pdbx_description
1 polymer ?
#
loop_
_entity_poly.entity_id
_entity_poly.type
_entity_poly.pdbx_seq_one_letter_code
_entity_poly.pdbx_strand_id
1 'polypeptide(L)'
;MLGSYALAATFIALTVPRMYRLFGYKTDDEAAWLHARNLHEHSTLIQRLETAREALVELKIPQGIQQANMLNAILDDYRSVVETRFVGKTFTPITYLNAARSVQEHVVQNLTDMVAVGHSLAGISRQQVQTDLYQEQQQRLSDLAAENEQLFTALTETAVEVANIRTISQFERLDTLTRLVSLAQTANNTGKQ
;
A
#
# COMPACT_ATOMS: atom_id res chain seq x y z
N MET A 1 -50.09 13.48 27.05
CA MET A 1 -49.70 12.50 26.00
C MET A 1 -48.48 12.97 25.21
N LEU A 2 -48.46 14.16 24.60
CA LEU A 2 -47.30 14.62 23.80
C LEU A 2 -45.97 14.76 24.59
N GLY A 3 -46.02 15.25 25.84
CA GLY A 3 -44.81 15.45 26.65
C GLY A 3 -44.09 14.15 27.06
N SER A 4 -44.83 13.05 27.26
CA SER A 4 -44.23 11.76 27.61
C SER A 4 -43.54 11.10 26.41
N TYR A 5 -44.08 11.26 25.20
CA TYR A 5 -43.42 10.78 23.97
C TYR A 5 -42.13 11.56 23.68
N ALA A 6 -42.11 12.87 23.91
CA ALA A 6 -40.91 13.68 23.73
C ALA A 6 -39.78 13.28 24.71
N LEU A 7 -40.10 13.03 25.98
CA LEU A 7 -39.12 12.57 26.96
C LEU A 7 -38.59 11.17 26.63
N ALA A 8 -39.46 10.26 26.21
CA ALA A 8 -39.05 8.91 25.79
C ALA A 8 -38.14 8.96 24.55
N ALA A 9 -38.45 9.80 23.56
CA ALA A 9 -37.63 9.97 22.36
C ALA A 9 -36.23 10.50 22.70
N THR A 10 -36.14 11.53 23.55
CA THR A 10 -34.84 12.09 23.99
C THR A 10 -34.04 11.07 24.80
N PHE A 11 -34.70 10.29 25.65
CA PHE A 11 -34.05 9.22 26.41
C PHE A 11 -33.46 8.17 25.47
N ILE A 12 -34.26 7.64 24.53
CA ILE A 12 -33.81 6.65 23.53
C ILE A 12 -32.66 7.21 22.69
N ALA A 13 -32.77 8.45 22.20
CA ALA A 13 -31.75 9.09 21.38
C ALA A 13 -30.40 9.25 22.10
N LEU A 14 -30.39 9.30 23.44
CA LEU A 14 -29.16 9.39 24.24
C LEU A 14 -28.67 8.03 24.74
N THR A 15 -29.57 7.10 25.07
CA THR A 15 -29.20 5.79 25.62
C THR A 15 -28.76 4.82 24.55
N VAL A 16 -29.38 4.84 23.35
CA VAL A 16 -29.02 3.90 22.27
C VAL A 16 -27.58 4.09 21.79
N PRO A 17 -27.10 5.31 21.46
CA PRO A 17 -25.70 5.50 21.03
C PRO A 17 -24.70 5.19 22.14
N ARG A 18 -25.05 5.49 23.40
CA ARG A 18 -24.21 5.16 24.56
C ARG A 18 -24.10 3.65 24.76
N MET A 19 -25.23 2.94 24.76
CA MET A 19 -25.27 1.48 24.88
C MET A 19 -24.53 0.81 23.72
N TYR A 20 -24.74 1.29 22.49
CA TYR A 20 -24.04 0.81 21.30
C TYR A 20 -22.51 0.96 21.41
N ARG A 21 -22.03 2.06 22.02
CA ARG A 21 -20.60 2.23 22.34
C ARG A 21 -20.14 1.37 23.53
N LEU A 22 -20.97 1.22 24.57
CA LEU A 22 -20.64 0.47 25.79
C LEU A 22 -20.53 -1.03 25.54
N PHE A 23 -21.37 -1.56 24.67
CA PHE A 23 -21.35 -2.96 24.26
C PHE A 23 -20.27 -3.30 23.22
N GLY A 24 -19.47 -2.32 22.78
CA GLY A 24 -18.35 -2.57 21.87
C GLY A 24 -18.72 -2.66 20.39
N TYR A 25 -20.01 -2.68 20.03
CA TYR A 25 -20.48 -2.81 18.65
C TYR A 25 -19.86 -1.77 17.69
N LYS A 26 -19.68 -0.52 18.12
CA LYS A 26 -19.01 0.50 17.31
C LYS A 26 -17.59 0.06 16.90
N THR A 27 -16.83 -0.47 17.84
CA THR A 27 -15.44 -0.91 17.62
C THR A 27 -15.37 -2.14 16.72
N ASP A 28 -16.30 -3.07 16.90
CA ASP A 28 -16.38 -4.30 16.09
C ASP A 28 -16.81 -3.97 14.65
N ASP A 29 -17.80 -3.09 14.48
CA ASP A 29 -18.26 -2.63 13.16
C ASP A 29 -17.18 -1.81 12.45
N GLU A 30 -16.44 -0.94 13.16
CA GLU A 30 -15.29 -0.23 12.61
C GLU A 30 -14.19 -1.20 12.17
N ALA A 31 -13.88 -2.22 12.97
CA ALA A 31 -12.88 -3.23 12.62
C ALA A 31 -13.30 -4.07 11.41
N ALA A 32 -14.56 -4.50 11.34
CA ALA A 32 -15.11 -5.24 10.22
C ALA A 32 -15.10 -4.41 8.94
N TRP A 33 -15.50 -3.14 9.01
CA TRP A 33 -15.47 -2.21 7.89
C TRP A 33 -14.04 -1.96 7.40
N LEU A 34 -13.09 -1.71 8.32
CA LEU A 34 -11.67 -1.53 7.99
C LEU A 34 -11.07 -2.79 7.34
N HIS A 35 -11.41 -3.97 7.84
CA HIS A 35 -10.94 -5.23 7.26
C HIS A 35 -11.48 -5.45 5.85
N ALA A 36 -12.79 -5.26 5.64
CA ALA A 36 -13.41 -5.38 4.31
C ALA A 36 -12.79 -4.39 3.31
N ARG A 37 -12.57 -3.14 3.74
CA ARG A 37 -11.89 -2.12 2.95
C ARG A 37 -10.45 -2.54 2.59
N ASN A 38 -9.69 -3.04 3.55
CA ASN A 38 -8.32 -3.50 3.33
C ASN A 38 -8.23 -4.62 2.29
N LEU A 39 -9.14 -5.59 2.33
CA LEU A 39 -9.21 -6.67 1.35
C LEU A 39 -9.52 -6.13 -0.05
N HIS A 40 -10.45 -5.18 -0.14
CA HIS A 40 -10.81 -4.56 -1.41
C HIS A 40 -9.63 -3.77 -2.02
N GLU A 41 -8.96 -2.93 -1.24
CA GLU A 41 -7.79 -2.17 -1.68
C GLU A 41 -6.66 -3.11 -2.13
N HIS A 42 -6.40 -4.19 -1.38
CA HIS A 42 -5.39 -5.19 -1.75
C HIS A 42 -5.71 -5.89 -3.08
N SER A 43 -6.97 -6.30 -3.29
CA SER A 43 -7.37 -6.92 -4.56
C SER A 43 -7.19 -5.97 -5.75
N THR A 44 -7.49 -4.69 -5.55
CA THR A 44 -7.31 -3.64 -6.56
C THR A 44 -5.82 -3.45 -6.89
N LEU A 45 -4.96 -3.44 -5.87
CA LEU A 45 -3.52 -3.32 -6.05
C LEU A 45 -2.94 -4.50 -6.84
N ILE A 46 -3.32 -5.74 -6.50
CA ILE A 46 -2.90 -6.95 -7.21
C ILE A 46 -3.34 -6.89 -8.68
N GLN A 47 -4.58 -6.49 -8.95
CA GLN A 47 -5.07 -6.36 -10.33
C GLN A 47 -4.27 -5.33 -11.13
N ARG A 48 -3.92 -4.19 -10.53
CA ARG A 48 -3.09 -3.16 -11.17
C ARG A 48 -1.66 -3.67 -11.42
N LEU A 49 -1.10 -4.40 -10.47
CA LEU A 49 0.21 -5.02 -10.59
C LEU A 49 0.25 -6.03 -11.74
N GLU A 50 -0.73 -6.91 -11.85
CA GLU A 50 -0.83 -7.87 -12.96
C GLU A 50 -0.96 -7.17 -14.31
N THR A 51 -1.80 -6.14 -14.38
CA THR A 51 -1.96 -5.33 -15.60
C THR A 51 -0.62 -4.69 -16.02
N ALA A 52 0.12 -4.09 -15.06
CA ALA A 52 1.42 -3.50 -15.34
C ALA A 52 2.44 -4.58 -15.77
N ARG A 53 2.44 -5.74 -15.09
CA ARG A 53 3.32 -6.88 -15.42
C ARG A 53 3.09 -7.36 -16.84
N GLU A 54 1.84 -7.55 -17.25
CA GLU A 54 1.48 -7.99 -18.61
C GLU A 54 1.99 -7.00 -19.67
N ALA A 55 1.81 -5.70 -19.44
CA ALA A 55 2.32 -4.67 -20.34
C ALA A 55 3.86 -4.63 -20.39
N LEU A 56 4.54 -4.83 -19.25
CA LEU A 56 6.01 -4.93 -19.19
C LEU A 56 6.54 -6.16 -19.94
N VAL A 57 5.79 -7.28 -19.91
CA VAL A 57 6.08 -8.49 -20.70
C VAL A 57 5.94 -8.19 -22.19
N GLU A 58 4.85 -7.55 -22.60
CA GLU A 58 4.61 -7.17 -24.00
C GLU A 58 5.72 -6.24 -24.53
N LEU A 59 6.13 -5.25 -23.72
CA LEU A 59 7.19 -4.30 -24.04
C LEU A 59 8.61 -4.87 -23.90
N LYS A 60 8.75 -6.10 -23.41
CA LYS A 60 10.04 -6.77 -23.16
C LYS A 60 10.97 -5.95 -22.26
N ILE A 61 10.45 -5.43 -21.15
CA ILE A 61 11.23 -4.68 -20.14
C ILE A 61 11.57 -5.64 -18.99
N PRO A 62 12.68 -6.41 -19.07
CA PRO A 62 12.93 -7.53 -18.15
C PRO A 62 13.05 -7.09 -16.69
N GLN A 63 13.66 -5.94 -16.43
CA GLN A 63 13.80 -5.40 -15.09
C GLN A 63 12.43 -5.09 -14.46
N GLY A 64 11.52 -4.46 -15.21
CA GLY A 64 10.16 -4.21 -14.74
C GLY A 64 9.39 -5.50 -14.46
N ILE A 65 9.54 -6.53 -15.31
CA ILE A 65 8.91 -7.84 -15.10
C ILE A 65 9.40 -8.48 -13.80
N GLN A 66 10.71 -8.46 -13.56
CA GLN A 66 11.32 -8.99 -12.34
C GLN A 66 10.81 -8.25 -11.10
N GLN A 67 10.73 -6.92 -11.16
CA GLN A 67 10.24 -6.07 -10.08
C GLN A 67 8.76 -6.30 -9.79
N ALA A 68 7.94 -6.48 -10.82
CA ALA A 68 6.52 -6.83 -10.65
C ALA A 68 6.35 -8.19 -9.97
N ASN A 69 7.14 -9.19 -10.35
CA ASN A 69 7.13 -10.51 -9.71
C ASN A 69 7.59 -10.44 -8.24
N MET A 70 8.62 -9.64 -7.96
CA MET A 70 9.11 -9.43 -6.60
C MET A 70 8.06 -8.74 -5.73
N LEU A 71 7.40 -7.69 -6.22
CA LEU A 71 6.32 -7.03 -5.51
C LEU A 71 5.17 -8.00 -5.21
N ASN A 72 4.80 -8.85 -6.17
CA ASN A 72 3.74 -9.83 -5.96
C ASN A 72 4.09 -10.80 -4.81
N ALA A 73 5.34 -11.27 -4.76
CA ALA A 73 5.81 -12.12 -3.67
C ALA A 73 5.80 -11.40 -2.31
N ILE A 74 6.22 -10.13 -2.26
CA ILE A 74 6.20 -9.30 -1.06
C ILE A 74 4.76 -9.09 -0.57
N LEU A 75 3.82 -8.84 -1.49
CA LEU A 75 2.41 -8.61 -1.16
C LEU A 75 1.77 -9.82 -0.49
N ASP A 76 2.05 -11.01 -1.02
CA ASP A 76 1.54 -12.27 -0.46
C ASP A 76 2.14 -12.56 0.93
N ASP A 77 3.45 -12.39 1.10
CA ASP A 77 4.14 -12.64 2.37
C ASP A 77 3.72 -11.63 3.44
N TYR A 78 3.66 -10.35 3.09
CA TYR A 78 3.31 -9.28 4.03
C TYR A 78 1.90 -9.46 4.60
N ARG A 79 0.92 -9.85 3.77
CA ARG A 79 -0.45 -10.14 4.24
C ARG A 79 -0.44 -11.30 5.25
N SER A 80 0.24 -12.40 4.92
CA SER A 80 0.35 -13.57 5.79
C SER A 80 0.97 -13.23 7.15
N VAL A 81 2.07 -12.47 7.15
CA VAL A 81 2.77 -12.04 8.38
C VAL A 81 1.88 -11.14 9.23
N VAL A 82 1.22 -10.16 8.63
CA VAL A 82 0.36 -9.25 9.39
C VAL A 82 -0.86 -9.98 9.94
N GLU A 83 -1.55 -10.78 9.13
CA GLU A 83 -2.73 -11.53 9.59
C GLU A 83 -2.37 -12.45 10.76
N THR A 84 -1.29 -13.23 10.66
CA THR A 84 -0.88 -14.17 11.72
C THR A 84 -0.34 -13.50 12.98
N ARG A 85 0.41 -12.38 12.87
CA ARG A 85 1.02 -11.73 14.04
C ARG A 85 0.07 -10.86 14.84
N PHE A 86 -1.01 -10.43 14.21
CA PHE A 86 -1.93 -9.48 14.81
C PHE A 86 -3.33 -10.03 15.08
N VAL A 87 -3.57 -11.34 14.89
CA VAL A 87 -4.81 -12.01 15.34
C VAL A 87 -5.14 -11.60 16.78
N GLY A 88 -6.30 -10.97 16.97
CA GLY A 88 -6.79 -10.54 18.28
C GLY A 88 -6.21 -9.23 18.84
N LYS A 89 -5.47 -8.43 18.06
CA LYS A 89 -4.96 -7.10 18.47
C LYS A 89 -5.64 -5.97 17.69
N THR A 90 -6.39 -5.13 18.39
CA THR A 90 -7.38 -4.21 17.79
C THR A 90 -6.80 -2.98 17.09
N PHE A 91 -5.60 -2.49 17.43
CA PHE A 91 -5.14 -1.15 16.98
C PHE A 91 -3.72 -1.05 16.38
N THR A 92 -2.89 -2.06 16.55
CA THR A 92 -1.51 -2.06 16.01
C THR A 92 -1.34 -2.48 14.53
N PRO A 93 -2.22 -3.26 13.88
CA PRO A 93 -1.91 -3.81 12.55
C PRO A 93 -2.10 -2.77 11.44
N ILE A 94 -3.06 -1.86 11.65
CA ILE A 94 -3.60 -0.99 10.61
C ILE A 94 -2.58 0.08 10.19
N THR A 95 -1.81 0.63 11.13
CA THR A 95 -0.83 1.67 10.78
C THR A 95 0.35 1.13 9.98
N TYR A 96 0.84 -0.07 10.30
CA TYR A 96 1.89 -0.73 9.52
C TYR A 96 1.37 -1.13 8.14
N LEU A 97 0.16 -1.71 8.08
CA LEU A 97 -0.51 -2.05 6.82
C LEU A 97 -0.65 -0.83 5.92
N ASN A 98 -1.11 0.30 6.46
CA ASN A 98 -1.33 1.51 5.66
C ASN A 98 -0.02 2.10 5.12
N ALA A 99 1.04 2.12 5.94
CA ALA A 99 2.32 2.64 5.48
C ALA A 99 2.98 1.72 4.44
N ALA A 100 2.97 0.40 4.67
CA ALA A 100 3.45 -0.57 3.69
C ALA A 100 2.63 -0.52 2.39
N ARG A 101 1.30 -0.34 2.49
CA ARG A 101 0.43 -0.18 1.33
C ARG A 101 0.78 1.06 0.53
N SER A 102 1.03 2.20 1.17
CA SER A 102 1.45 3.42 0.45
C SER A 102 2.74 3.19 -0.36
N VAL A 103 3.69 2.44 0.19
CA VAL A 103 4.92 2.08 -0.53
C VAL A 103 4.62 1.11 -1.69
N GLN A 104 3.79 0.10 -1.46
CA GLN A 104 3.36 -0.85 -2.50
C GLN A 104 2.63 -0.16 -3.65
N GLU A 105 1.73 0.79 -3.35
CA GLU A 105 1.01 1.60 -4.34
C GLU A 105 1.97 2.43 -5.19
N HIS A 106 2.98 3.02 -4.56
CA HIS A 106 3.99 3.80 -5.28
C HIS A 106 4.84 2.93 -6.20
N VAL A 107 5.25 1.74 -5.76
CA VAL A 107 5.97 0.80 -6.64
C VAL A 107 5.11 0.40 -7.84
N VAL A 108 3.81 0.11 -7.64
CA VAL A 108 2.89 -0.17 -8.76
C VAL A 108 2.79 1.02 -9.71
N GLN A 109 2.77 2.24 -9.17
CA GLN A 109 2.78 3.45 -9.98
C GLN A 109 4.07 3.57 -10.80
N ASN A 110 5.24 3.39 -10.19
CA ASN A 110 6.53 3.39 -10.90
C ASN A 110 6.58 2.31 -12.00
N LEU A 111 6.06 1.11 -11.75
CA LEU A 111 5.95 0.06 -12.77
C LEU A 111 5.03 0.47 -13.93
N THR A 112 3.94 1.19 -13.63
CA THR A 112 3.03 1.75 -14.65
C THR A 112 3.73 2.86 -15.45
N ASP A 113 4.54 3.68 -14.79
CA ASP A 113 5.34 4.72 -15.46
C ASP A 113 6.43 4.11 -16.35
N MET A 114 7.05 2.99 -15.94
CA MET A 114 7.95 2.22 -16.80
C MET A 114 7.26 1.70 -18.06
N VAL A 115 5.99 1.27 -17.97
CA VAL A 115 5.18 0.89 -19.15
C VAL A 115 4.99 2.09 -20.08
N ALA A 116 4.63 3.26 -19.54
CA ALA A 116 4.45 4.47 -20.32
C ALA A 116 5.76 4.90 -21.04
N VAL A 117 6.89 4.86 -20.33
CA VAL A 117 8.22 5.11 -20.90
C VAL A 117 8.58 4.07 -21.96
N GLY A 118 8.24 2.80 -21.73
CA GLY A 118 8.43 1.72 -22.70
C GLY A 118 7.67 1.94 -24.02
N HIS A 119 6.41 2.36 -23.95
CA HIS A 119 5.65 2.75 -25.13
C HIS A 119 6.27 3.96 -25.85
N SER A 120 6.78 4.93 -25.10
CA SER A 120 7.49 6.10 -25.64
C SER A 120 8.76 5.67 -26.42
N LEU A 121 9.60 4.82 -25.81
CA LEU A 121 10.80 4.25 -26.46
C LEU A 121 10.46 3.47 -27.74
N ALA A 122 9.41 2.65 -27.69
CA ALA A 122 8.92 1.92 -28.87
C ALA A 122 8.45 2.88 -29.98
N GLY A 123 7.84 4.01 -29.61
CA GLY A 123 7.50 5.11 -30.51
C GLY A 123 8.73 5.75 -31.15
N ILE A 124 9.68 6.21 -30.34
CA ILE A 124 10.90 6.91 -30.77
C ILE A 124 11.76 6.04 -31.69
N SER A 125 11.87 4.74 -31.39
CA SER A 125 12.64 3.80 -32.21
C SER A 125 12.18 3.75 -33.68
N ARG A 126 10.89 4.00 -33.93
CA ARG A 126 10.30 4.05 -35.28
C ARG A 126 10.60 5.36 -36.02
N GLN A 127 10.98 6.42 -35.32
CA GLN A 127 11.22 7.75 -35.89
C GLN A 127 12.70 8.08 -36.15
N GLN A 128 13.65 7.18 -35.80
CA GLN A 128 15.09 7.14 -36.17
C GLN A 128 15.95 8.42 -36.03
N VAL A 129 15.39 9.57 -35.62
CA VAL A 129 16.06 10.88 -35.68
C VAL A 129 16.32 11.50 -34.29
N GLN A 130 15.73 10.96 -33.21
CA GLN A 130 15.80 11.57 -31.86
C GLN A 130 16.64 10.75 -30.87
N THR A 131 17.96 10.76 -31.06
CA THR A 131 18.91 10.06 -30.17
C THR A 131 18.88 10.59 -28.73
N ASP A 132 18.75 11.91 -28.54
CA ASP A 132 18.77 12.53 -27.21
C ASP A 132 17.54 12.14 -26.38
N LEU A 133 16.35 12.19 -26.98
CA LEU A 133 15.11 11.78 -26.32
C LEU A 133 15.13 10.29 -25.99
N TYR A 134 15.68 9.45 -26.87
CA TYR A 134 15.84 8.02 -26.57
C TYR A 134 16.70 7.78 -25.33
N GLN A 135 17.82 8.50 -25.21
CA GLN A 135 18.71 8.41 -24.05
C GLN A 135 18.01 8.90 -22.77
N GLU A 136 17.26 10.00 -22.84
CA GLU A 136 16.48 10.53 -21.71
C GLU A 136 15.43 9.52 -21.22
N GLN A 137 14.67 8.90 -22.14
CA GLN A 137 13.67 7.89 -21.77
C GLN A 137 14.33 6.63 -21.19
N GLN A 138 15.48 6.21 -21.72
CA GLN A 138 16.23 5.08 -21.18
C GLN A 138 16.75 5.36 -19.76
N GLN A 139 17.23 6.58 -19.52
CA GLN A 139 17.66 7.01 -18.19
C GLN A 139 16.49 7.01 -17.21
N ARG A 140 15.34 7.58 -17.62
CA ARG A 140 14.13 7.59 -16.79
C ARG A 140 13.67 6.18 -16.40
N LEU A 141 13.76 5.22 -17.33
CA LEU A 141 13.44 3.82 -17.04
C LEU A 141 14.41 3.22 -16.00
N SER A 142 15.70 3.55 -16.08
CA SER A 142 16.70 3.13 -15.10
C SER A 142 16.46 3.75 -13.73
N ASP A 143 16.08 5.03 -13.67
CA ASP A 143 15.84 5.75 -12.42
C ASP A 143 14.62 5.18 -11.68
N LEU A 144 13.52 4.93 -12.41
CA LEU A 144 12.31 4.27 -11.86
C LEU A 144 12.64 2.89 -11.29
N ALA A 145 13.48 2.13 -12.00
CA ALA A 145 13.86 0.80 -11.55
C ALA A 145 14.76 0.86 -10.30
N ALA A 146 15.69 1.80 -10.22
CA ALA A 146 16.53 2.00 -9.04
C ALA A 146 15.71 2.45 -7.82
N GLU A 147 14.73 3.33 -8.01
CA GLU A 147 13.80 3.74 -6.94
C GLU A 147 13.01 2.53 -6.42
N ASN A 148 12.46 1.69 -7.32
CA ASN A 148 11.75 0.48 -6.91
C ASN A 148 12.62 -0.47 -6.07
N GLU A 149 13.90 -0.63 -6.40
CA GLU A 149 14.82 -1.48 -5.63
C GLU A 149 15.01 -1.00 -4.19
N GLN A 150 15.10 0.32 -3.99
CA GLN A 150 15.17 0.92 -2.65
C GLN A 150 13.89 0.64 -1.86
N LEU A 151 12.73 0.79 -2.51
CA LEU A 151 11.44 0.54 -1.88
C LEU A 151 11.24 -0.94 -1.52
N PHE A 152 11.69 -1.87 -2.37
CA PHE A 152 11.63 -3.30 -2.06
C PHE A 152 12.50 -3.69 -0.88
N THR A 153 13.72 -3.15 -0.81
CA THR A 153 14.63 -3.37 0.31
C THR A 153 13.96 -2.94 1.60
N ALA A 154 13.40 -1.73 1.60
CA ALA A 154 12.76 -1.18 2.77
C ALA A 154 11.46 -1.91 3.17
N LEU A 155 10.65 -2.35 2.21
CA LEU A 155 9.48 -3.19 2.45
C LEU A 155 9.86 -4.53 3.09
N THR A 156 10.93 -5.16 2.60
CA THR A 156 11.40 -6.46 3.07
C THR A 156 11.97 -6.36 4.49
N GLU A 157 12.83 -5.38 4.75
CA GLU A 157 13.37 -5.11 6.10
C GLU A 157 12.23 -4.88 7.10
N THR A 158 11.24 -4.08 6.71
CA THR A 158 10.06 -3.82 7.52
C THR A 158 9.25 -5.09 7.77
N ALA A 159 9.02 -5.92 6.76
CA ALA A 159 8.27 -7.17 6.92
C ALA A 159 8.95 -8.10 7.94
N VAL A 160 10.27 -8.19 7.89
CA VAL A 160 11.08 -8.95 8.85
C VAL A 160 10.98 -8.35 10.26
N GLU A 161 11.08 -7.03 10.41
CA GLU A 161 10.94 -6.36 11.71
C GLU A 161 9.53 -6.59 12.30
N VAL A 162 8.48 -6.47 11.48
CA VAL A 162 7.09 -6.74 11.88
C VAL A 162 6.90 -8.21 12.29
N ALA A 163 7.48 -9.14 11.54
CA ALA A 163 7.47 -10.57 11.87
C ALA A 163 8.11 -10.86 13.23
N ASN A 164 9.03 -10.01 13.69
CA ASN A 164 9.81 -10.17 14.93
C ASN A 164 9.28 -9.36 16.12
N ILE A 165 8.13 -8.69 16.02
CA ILE A 165 7.60 -7.79 17.06
C ILE A 165 7.46 -8.39 18.47
N ARG A 166 7.38 -9.73 18.65
CA ARG A 166 7.31 -10.35 19.99
C ARG A 166 8.58 -10.17 20.83
N THR A 167 9.74 -10.00 20.20
CA THR A 167 11.04 -9.77 20.87
C THR A 167 11.44 -8.29 20.91
N ILE A 168 10.63 -7.41 20.33
CA ILE A 168 10.95 -6.01 20.07
C ILE A 168 10.25 -5.11 21.09
N SER A 169 11.01 -4.18 21.66
CA SER A 169 10.52 -3.19 22.63
C SER A 169 9.45 -2.27 22.01
N GLN A 170 8.69 -1.56 22.85
CA GLN A 170 7.71 -0.57 22.35
C GLN A 170 8.38 0.58 21.57
N PHE A 171 9.66 0.86 21.85
CA PHE A 171 10.46 1.88 21.18
C PHE A 171 10.84 1.48 19.76
N GLU A 172 11.38 0.28 19.57
CA GLU A 172 11.76 -0.24 18.25
C GLU A 172 10.55 -0.39 17.31
N ARG A 173 9.37 -0.74 17.84
CA ARG A 173 8.10 -0.68 17.08
C ARG A 173 7.83 0.72 16.53
N LEU A 174 7.97 1.75 17.36
CA LEU A 174 7.72 3.13 16.93
C LEU A 174 8.73 3.56 15.86
N ASP A 175 9.99 3.10 15.98
CA ASP A 175 11.04 3.38 15.01
C ASP A 175 10.77 2.73 13.64
N THR A 176 10.42 1.43 13.61
CA THR A 176 10.00 0.72 12.38
C THR A 176 8.85 1.45 11.67
N LEU A 177 7.84 1.85 12.44
CA LEU A 177 6.69 2.58 11.91
C LEU A 177 7.08 3.97 11.39
N THR A 178 8.00 4.65 12.07
CA THR A 178 8.51 5.96 11.64
C THR A 178 9.28 5.84 10.32
N ARG A 179 10.12 4.81 10.18
CA ARG A 179 10.83 4.52 8.92
C ARG A 179 9.86 4.24 7.79
N LEU A 180 8.87 3.38 8.00
CA LEU A 180 7.80 3.08 7.04
C LEU A 180 7.04 4.33 6.59
N VAL A 181 6.64 5.18 7.53
CA VAL A 181 5.93 6.43 7.23
C VAL A 181 6.84 7.41 6.49
N SER A 182 8.12 7.48 6.86
CA SER A 182 9.10 8.31 6.15
C SER A 182 9.28 7.84 4.71
N LEU A 183 9.36 6.53 4.47
CA LEU A 183 9.47 5.96 3.12
C LEU A 183 8.21 6.24 2.30
N ALA A 184 7.03 6.03 2.88
CA ALA A 184 5.77 6.37 2.26
C ALA A 184 5.68 7.87 1.92
N GLN A 185 6.19 8.75 2.80
CA GLN A 185 6.25 10.20 2.55
C GLN A 185 7.25 10.56 1.45
N THR A 186 8.45 9.98 1.46
CA THR A 186 9.45 10.18 0.40
C THR A 186 8.88 9.76 -0.95
N ALA A 187 8.29 8.57 -1.03
CA ALA A 187 7.62 8.05 -2.22
C ALA A 187 6.49 9.00 -2.70
N ASN A 188 5.62 9.45 -1.80
CA ASN A 188 4.53 10.37 -2.18
C ASN A 188 5.01 11.77 -2.63
N ASN A 189 6.23 12.16 -2.26
CA ASN A 189 6.84 13.42 -2.67
C ASN A 189 7.63 13.30 -3.98
N THR A 190 8.16 12.12 -4.33
CA THR A 190 8.83 11.90 -5.62
C THR A 190 7.83 11.85 -6.79
N GLY A 191 6.61 11.36 -6.57
CA GLY A 191 5.54 11.36 -7.58
C GLY A 191 4.85 12.71 -7.88
N LYS A 192 5.27 13.81 -7.22
CA LYS A 192 4.65 15.15 -7.36
C LYS A 192 5.53 16.20 -8.06
N GLN A 193 6.71 15.81 -8.54
CA GLN A 193 7.61 16.70 -9.29
C GLN A 193 7.42 16.59 -10.80
#